data_AF-A0A4D4KS18-F1
#
_entry.id   AF-A0A4D4KS18-F1
#
_cell.length_a   1.000
_cell.length_b   1.000
_cell.length_c   1.000
_cell.angle_alpha   90.00
_cell.angle_beta   90.00
_cell.angle_gamma   90.00
#
_symmetry.space_group_name_H-M   'P 1'
#
loop_
_entity.id
_entity.type
_entity.pdbx_description
1 polymer ?
#
loop_
_entity_poly.entity_id
_entity_poly.type
_entity_poly.pdbx_seq_one_letter_code
_entity_poly.pdbx_strand_id
1 'polypeptide(L)' 'MVKVAEVPVADKKATVDGEQITVDGQTLKAIVLSHSTGVEEDQVGVRIEAGVVEGRWYVTNLGLSVG' A
#
# COMPACT_ATOMS: atom_id res chain seq x y z
N MET A 1 -3.82 13.91 3.64
CA MET A 1 -3.25 13.25 4.84
C MET A 1 -3.15 11.76 4.56
N VAL A 2 -2.01 11.15 4.90
CA VAL A 2 -1.78 9.70 4.77
C VAL A 2 -1.81 9.05 6.15
N LYS A 3 -2.52 7.93 6.28
CA LYS A 3 -2.56 7.07 7.46
C LYS A 3 -2.24 5.64 7.04
N VAL A 4 -1.50 4.93 7.88
CA VAL A 4 -1.18 3.51 7.69
C VAL A 4 -1.64 2.78 8.94
N ALA A 5 -2.30 1.65 8.78
CA ALA A 5 -2.69 0.80 9.91
C ALA A 5 -1.45 0.31 10.66
N GLU A 6 -1.64 -0.11 11.92
CA GLU A 6 -0.57 -0.79 12.65
C GLU A 6 -0.27 -2.13 11.97
N VAL A 7 0.99 -2.35 11.62
CA VAL A 7 1.47 -3.56 10.95
C VAL A 7 2.70 -4.12 11.66
N PRO A 8 2.91 -5.44 11.63
CA PRO A 8 4.15 -6.03 12.13
C PRO A 8 5.38 -5.49 11.40
N VAL A 9 6.44 -5.21 12.16
CA VAL A 9 7.75 -4.84 11.64
C VAL A 9 8.73 -5.99 11.91
N ALA A 10 9.41 -6.46 10.88
CA ALA A 10 10.46 -7.48 10.97
C ALA A 10 11.70 -6.99 10.25
N ASP A 11 12.87 -7.11 10.87
CA ASP A 11 14.16 -6.71 10.28
C ASP A 11 14.18 -5.29 9.68
N LYS A 12 13.54 -4.34 10.39
CA LYS A 12 13.37 -2.94 9.96
C LYS A 12 12.64 -2.80 8.61
N LYS A 13 11.80 -3.78 8.27
CA LYS A 13 10.93 -3.79 7.11
C LYS A 13 9.49 -4.01 7.54
N ALA A 14 8.57 -3.53 6.73
CA ALA A 14 7.14 -3.77 6.88
C ALA A 14 6.53 -3.99 5.49
N THR A 15 5.56 -4.88 5.42
CA THR A 15 4.72 -5.09 4.25
C THR A 15 3.32 -4.62 4.58
N VAL A 16 2.75 -3.79 3.71
CA VAL A 16 1.44 -3.16 3.91
C VAL A 16 0.63 -3.31 2.64
N ASP A 17 -0.56 -3.88 2.74
CA ASP A 17 -1.48 -3.95 1.60
C ASP A 17 -2.24 -2.62 1.45
N GLY A 18 -2.66 -2.29 0.23
CA GLY A 18 -3.29 -1.00 -0.10
C GLY A 18 -4.61 -0.73 0.61
N GLU A 19 -5.25 -1.76 1.17
CA GLU A 19 -6.44 -1.65 2.02
C GLU A 19 -6.11 -1.07 3.41
N GLN A 20 -4.86 -1.22 3.86
CA GLN A 20 -4.38 -0.76 5.16
C GLN A 20 -3.74 0.64 5.10
N ILE A 21 -3.73 1.25 3.92
CA ILE A 21 -3.22 2.60 3.69
C ILE A 21 -4.40 3.48 3.32
N THR A 22 -4.60 4.58 4.04
CA THR A 22 -5.65 5.56 3.76
C THR A 22 -5.03 6.90 3.35
N VAL A 23 -5.46 7.43 2.21
CA VAL A 23 -5.10 8.76 1.72
C VAL A 23 -6.38 9.57 1.60
N ASP A 24 -6.47 10.67 2.33
CA ASP A 24 -7.62 11.59 2.32
C ASP A 24 -8.98 10.89 2.51
N GLY A 25 -9.01 9.86 3.36
CA GLY A 25 -10.22 9.12 3.72
C GLY A 25 -10.54 7.92 2.82
N GLN A 26 -9.77 7.68 1.76
CA GLN A 26 -9.94 6.53 0.87
C GLN A 26 -8.77 5.56 1.00
N THR A 27 -9.02 4.25 0.87
CA THR A 27 -7.91 3.29 0.83
C THR A 27 -7.08 3.50 -0.42
N LEU A 28 -5.78 3.20 -0.36
CA LEU A 28 -4.90 3.29 -1.52
C LEU A 28 -5.40 2.37 -2.65
N LYS A 29 -5.93 1.18 -2.29
CA LYS A 29 -6.57 0.26 -3.25
C LYS A 29 -7.76 0.93 -3.97
N ALA A 30 -8.67 1.57 -3.23
CA ALA A 30 -9.81 2.27 -3.82
C ALA A 30 -9.39 3.43 -4.74
N ILE A 31 -8.34 4.16 -4.37
CA ILE A 31 -7.79 5.23 -5.21
C ILE A 31 -7.27 4.67 -6.53
N VAL A 32 -6.47 3.59 -6.50
CA VAL A 32 -5.98 2.94 -7.71
C VAL A 32 -7.14 2.46 -8.59
N LEU A 33 -8.14 1.80 -7.99
CA LEU A 33 -9.32 1.33 -8.71
C LEU A 33 -10.10 2.47 -9.38
N SER A 34 -10.31 3.59 -8.68
CA SER A 34 -11.05 4.75 -9.22
C SER A 34 -10.39 5.40 -10.43
N HIS A 35 -9.10 5.14 -10.66
CA HIS A 35 -8.32 5.61 -11.81
C HIS A 35 -8.00 4.49 -12.82
N SER A 36 -8.61 3.31 -12.66
CA SER A 36 -8.42 2.16 -13.53
C SER A 36 -9.68 1.89 -14.35
N THR A 37 -9.54 1.20 -15.48
CA THR A 37 -10.66 0.79 -16.35
C THR A 37 -10.56 -0.70 -16.67
N GLY A 38 -11.69 -1.40 -16.68
CA GLY A 38 -11.76 -2.81 -17.07
C GLY A 38 -11.26 -3.79 -16.00
N VAL A 39 -11.24 -3.38 -14.74
CA VAL A 39 -10.86 -4.19 -13.58
C VAL A 39 -11.85 -3.96 -12.45
N GLU A 40 -12.18 -5.02 -11.71
CA GLU A 40 -13.01 -4.97 -10.50
C GLU A 40 -12.15 -4.89 -9.23
N GLU A 41 -12.78 -4.65 -8.08
CA GLU A 41 -12.07 -4.42 -6.81
C GLU A 41 -11.25 -5.62 -6.35
N ASP A 42 -11.79 -6.83 -6.48
CA ASP A 42 -11.14 -8.09 -6.12
C ASP A 42 -10.01 -8.47 -7.08
N GLN A 43 -9.98 -7.85 -8.26
CA GLN A 43 -8.97 -8.07 -9.28
C GLN A 43 -7.72 -7.22 -9.11
N VAL A 44 -7.76 -6.19 -8.26
CA VAL A 44 -6.63 -5.27 -8.05
C VAL A 44 -5.96 -5.51 -6.71
N GLY A 45 -4.67 -5.83 -6.73
CA GLY A 45 -3.83 -5.90 -5.55
C GLY A 45 -2.81 -4.78 -5.53
N VAL A 46 -2.71 -4.08 -4.40
CA VAL A 46 -1.65 -3.08 -4.14
C VAL A 46 -0.90 -3.52 -2.89
N ARG A 47 0.43 -3.59 -2.98
CA ARG A 47 1.31 -3.93 -1.86
C ARG A 47 2.50 -2.99 -1.80
N ILE A 48 2.78 -2.50 -0.61
CA ILE A 48 3.95 -1.67 -0.31
C ILE A 48 4.90 -2.48 0.56
N GLU A 49 6.17 -2.49 0.19
CA GLU A 49 7.24 -2.83 1.11
C GLU A 49 7.94 -1.54 1.51
N ALA A 50 8.12 -1.35 2.81
CA ALA A 50 8.86 -0.24 3.35
C ALA A 50 10.04 -0.74 4.18
N GLY A 51 11.12 0.03 4.21
CA GLY A 51 12.32 -0.24 4.98
C GLY A 51 12.88 1.00 5.66
N VAL A 52 13.58 0.81 6.78
CA VAL A 52 14.27 1.90 7.47
C VAL A 52 15.69 2.08 6.94
N VAL A 53 15.98 3.29 6.46
CA VAL A 53 17.32 3.73 6.06
C VAL A 53 17.65 5.00 6.85
N GLU A 54 18.77 5.01 7.56
CA GLU A 54 19.18 6.14 8.42
C GLU A 54 18.09 6.62 9.41
N GLY A 55 17.33 5.67 9.98
CA GLY A 55 16.26 5.98 10.93
C GLY A 55 14.97 6.54 10.32
N ARG A 56 14.88 6.63 8.99
CA ARG A 56 13.67 7.07 8.26
C ARG A 56 13.08 5.91 7.47
N TRP A 57 11.74 5.85 7.42
CA TRP A 57 11.03 4.88 6.60
C TRP A 57 10.95 5.34 5.15
N TYR A 58 11.21 4.41 4.24
CA TYR A 58 11.10 4.60 2.80
C TYR A 58 10.33 3.45 2.18
N VAL A 59 9.54 3.75 1.14
CA VAL A 59 9.02 2.72 0.25
C VAL A 59 10.20 2.13 -0.50
N THR A 60 10.42 0.83 -0.35
CA THR A 60 11.47 0.07 -1.03
C THR A 60 10.92 -0.70 -2.22
N ASN A 61 9.63 -1.06 -2.20
CA ASN A 61 8.96 -1.72 -3.31
C ASN A 61 7.48 -1.33 -3.38
N LEU A 62 6.95 -1.24 -4.60
CA LEU A 62 5.52 -1.08 -4.89
C LEU A 62 5.11 -2.23 -5.81
N GLY A 63 4.35 -3.17 -5.27
CA GLY A 63 3.71 -4.23 -6.04
C GLY A 63 2.31 -3.83 -6.48
N LEU A 64 2.04 -3.99 -7.78
CA LEU A 64 0.72 -3.91 -8.37
C LEU A 64 0.41 -5.23 -9.06
N SER A 65 -0.76 -5.80 -8.80
CA SER A 65 -1.24 -7.00 -9.47
C SER A 65 -2.65 -6.79 -10.00
N VAL A 66 -2.92 -7.38 -11.17
CA VAL A 66 -4.25 -7.43 -11.79
C VAL A 66 -4.52 -8.90 -12.13
N GLY A 67 -5.66 -9.46 -11.71
CA GLY A 67 -5.99 -10.88 -11.90
C GLY A 67 -7.46 -11.19 -11.86
#